data_AF-A0AA35S548-F1
#
_entry.id   AF-A0AA35S548-F1
#
_cell.length_a   1.000
_cell.length_b   1.000
_cell.length_c   1.000
_cell.angle_alpha   90.00
_cell.angle_beta   90.00
_cell.angle_gamma   90.00
#
_symmetry.space_group_name_H-M   'P 1'
#
loop_
_entity.id
_entity.type
_entity.pdbx_description
1 polymer ?
#
loop_
_entity_poly.entity_id
_entity_poly.type
_entity_poly.pdbx_seq_one_letter_code
_entity_poly.pdbx_strand_id
1 'polypeptide(L)'
;MEETRQQLCRELAAAVKKLQGEHVLKKTSPQSKSQDADTLCKVLEIVFLLDLKNEKGQLWSGTRRPNMINPPQPSFWVFIEPMVSDEIKTQLMALRDSESDVMKCRSWLRIMLNKSLLLSFLEDLQRHPGLLSFHYGGESVLRDAERLEIVIQLLRGLSTIQLGYDYTISSLTTWDSSVLQKAGIWQDSSSPNTRRGGRRGTTRS
;
A
#
# COMPACT_ATOMS: atom_id res chain seq x y z
N MET A 1 -15.63 3.11 -3.41
CA MET A 1 -14.27 2.95 -3.98
C MET A 1 -13.67 4.30 -4.32
N GLU A 2 -14.37 5.12 -5.10
CA GLU A 2 -14.02 6.52 -5.36
C GLU A 2 -13.69 7.34 -4.08
N GLU A 3 -14.56 7.29 -3.08
CA GLU A 3 -14.33 7.97 -1.78
C GLU A 3 -13.05 7.49 -1.08
N THR A 4 -12.75 6.18 -1.14
CA THR A 4 -11.53 5.59 -0.57
C THR A 4 -10.28 6.11 -1.29
N ARG A 5 -10.31 6.19 -2.63
CA ARG A 5 -9.19 6.74 -3.43
C ARG A 5 -8.91 8.20 -3.10
N GLN A 6 -9.96 9.02 -2.98
CA GLN A 6 -9.82 10.43 -2.57
C GLN A 6 -9.27 10.56 -1.15
N GLN A 7 -9.77 9.73 -0.23
CA GLN A 7 -9.32 9.72 1.16
C GLN A 7 -7.84 9.33 1.27
N LEU A 8 -7.36 8.39 0.45
CA LEU A 8 -5.94 8.02 0.38
C LEU A 8 -5.07 9.19 -0.06
N CYS A 9 -5.47 9.93 -1.10
CA CYS A 9 -4.73 11.11 -1.55
C CYS A 9 -4.67 12.19 -0.46
N ARG A 10 -5.77 12.42 0.26
CA ARG A 10 -5.81 13.37 1.39
C ARG A 10 -4.91 12.96 2.54
N GLU A 11 -4.90 11.68 2.90
CA GLU A 11 -4.04 11.17 3.97
C GLU A 11 -2.56 11.18 3.58
N LEU A 12 -2.26 10.87 2.31
CA LEU A 12 -0.90 11.01 1.79
C LEU A 12 -0.44 12.46 1.89
N ALA A 13 -1.28 13.41 1.46
CA ALA A 13 -0.98 14.84 1.56
C ALA A 13 -0.76 15.29 3.02
N ALA A 14 -1.58 14.80 3.95
CA ALA A 14 -1.41 15.08 5.37
C ALA A 14 -0.10 14.50 5.93
N ALA A 15 0.25 13.26 5.57
CA ALA A 15 1.50 12.62 5.97
C ALA A 15 2.73 13.37 5.42
N VAL A 16 2.70 13.74 4.14
CA VAL A 16 3.75 14.54 3.49
C VAL A 16 3.93 15.88 4.19
N LYS A 17 2.84 16.62 4.40
CA LYS A 17 2.87 17.94 5.05
C LYS A 17 3.45 17.87 6.46
N LYS A 18 3.09 16.83 7.22
CA LYS A 18 3.65 16.61 8.55
C LYS A 18 5.16 16.35 8.49
N LEU A 19 5.61 15.44 7.62
CA LEU A 19 7.03 15.13 7.47
C LEU A 19 7.85 16.36 7.02
N GLN A 20 7.31 17.17 6.12
CA GLN A 20 7.90 18.45 5.74
C GLN A 20 8.00 19.41 6.94
N GLY A 21 6.92 19.54 7.72
CA GLY A 21 6.91 20.35 8.94
C GLY A 21 7.93 19.88 9.98
N GLU A 22 8.00 18.57 10.24
CA GLU A 22 9.00 17.98 11.14
C GLU A 22 10.42 18.25 10.65
N HIS A 23 10.68 18.11 9.35
CA HIS A 23 12.00 18.34 8.76
C HIS A 23 12.45 19.81 8.93
N VAL A 24 11.55 20.76 8.69
CA VAL A 24 11.82 22.20 8.88
C VAL A 24 12.12 22.51 10.36
N LEU A 25 11.39 21.89 11.29
CA LEU A 25 11.52 22.16 12.73
C LEU A 25 12.73 21.48 13.37
N LYS A 26 12.99 20.21 13.03
CA LYS A 26 14.00 19.37 13.70
C LYS A 26 15.34 19.35 12.96
N LYS A 27 15.39 19.69 11.66
CA LYS A 27 16.55 19.56 10.76
C LYS A 27 17.22 18.17 10.76
N THR A 28 16.52 17.15 11.26
CA THR A 28 17.00 15.77 11.33
C THR A 28 16.14 14.89 10.42
N SER A 29 16.73 13.82 9.90
CA SER A 29 16.03 12.82 9.10
C SER A 29 14.91 12.20 9.94
N PRO A 30 13.68 12.03 9.41
CA PRO A 30 12.64 11.26 10.07
C PRO A 30 13.17 9.87 10.41
N GLN A 31 13.31 9.58 11.70
CA GLN A 31 13.79 8.27 12.15
C GLN A 31 12.67 7.23 11.99
N SER A 32 13.05 5.96 11.79
CA SER A 32 12.12 4.83 11.56
C SER A 32 11.03 4.64 12.63
N LYS A 33 11.18 5.27 13.81
CA LYS A 33 10.23 5.20 14.93
C LYS A 33 9.24 6.38 14.99
N SER A 34 9.30 7.33 14.06
CA SER A 34 8.32 8.41 13.97
C SER A 34 6.96 7.84 13.53
N GLN A 35 5.91 8.14 14.30
CA GLN A 35 4.53 7.76 13.97
C GLN A 35 4.08 8.32 12.62
N ASP A 36 4.57 9.50 12.23
CA ASP A 36 4.25 10.12 10.95
C ASP A 36 4.93 9.37 9.79
N ALA A 37 6.14 8.88 10.04
CA ALA A 37 6.91 8.10 9.08
C ALA A 37 6.24 6.73 8.82
N ASP A 38 5.70 6.08 9.86
CA ASP A 38 4.87 4.87 9.73
C ASP A 38 3.56 5.13 8.96
N THR A 39 2.94 6.30 9.19
CA THR A 39 1.71 6.70 8.49
C THR A 39 1.94 6.80 6.97
N LEU A 40 3.05 7.42 6.53
CA LEU A 40 3.39 7.48 5.10
C LEU A 40 3.51 6.08 4.49
N CYS A 41 4.24 5.17 5.16
CA CYS A 41 4.40 3.79 4.70
C CYS A 41 3.05 3.09 4.59
N LYS A 42 2.19 3.19 5.61
CA LYS A 42 0.86 2.57 5.59
C LYS A 42 -0.03 3.08 4.45
N VAL A 43 -0.05 4.40 4.21
CA VAL A 43 -0.84 4.96 3.11
C VAL A 43 -0.36 4.45 1.75
N LEU A 44 0.95 4.40 1.55
CA LEU A 44 1.54 3.86 0.32
C LEU A 44 1.31 2.35 0.19
N GLU A 45 1.44 1.57 1.26
CA GLU A 45 1.08 0.15 1.29
C GLU A 45 -0.37 -0.06 0.83
N ILE A 46 -1.32 0.79 1.28
CA ILE A 46 -2.71 0.74 0.81
C ILE A 46 -2.83 1.10 -0.67
N VAL A 47 -2.10 2.09 -1.17
CA VAL A 47 -2.10 2.47 -2.60
C VAL A 47 -1.73 1.27 -3.49
N PHE A 48 -0.71 0.49 -3.08
CA PHE A 48 -0.28 -0.70 -3.82
C PHE A 48 -1.20 -1.92 -3.63
N LEU A 49 -1.98 -1.98 -2.55
CA LEU A 49 -2.93 -3.07 -2.30
C LEU A 49 -4.33 -2.80 -2.87
N LEU A 50 -4.69 -1.53 -3.10
CA LEU A 50 -6.03 -1.17 -3.55
C LEU A 50 -6.30 -1.75 -4.95
N ASP A 51 -7.33 -2.58 -5.00
CA ASP A 51 -7.79 -3.27 -6.21
C ASP A 51 -6.73 -4.20 -6.84
N LEU A 52 -5.82 -4.72 -6.03
CA LEU A 52 -4.84 -5.73 -6.45
C LEU A 52 -5.53 -7.05 -6.82
N LYS A 53 -5.08 -7.66 -7.91
CA LYS A 53 -5.50 -9.01 -8.34
C LYS A 53 -4.55 -10.07 -7.77
N ASN A 54 -5.10 -11.26 -7.51
CA ASN A 54 -4.32 -12.46 -7.20
C ASN A 54 -3.80 -13.13 -8.49
N GLU A 55 -3.06 -14.23 -8.34
CA GLU A 55 -2.52 -15.03 -9.45
C GLU A 55 -3.58 -15.56 -10.44
N LYS A 56 -4.85 -15.63 -10.01
CA LYS A 56 -5.98 -16.05 -10.84
C LYS A 56 -6.69 -14.86 -11.53
N GLY A 57 -6.15 -13.65 -11.41
CA GLY A 57 -6.73 -12.42 -11.94
C GLY A 57 -7.94 -11.91 -11.15
N GLN A 58 -8.23 -12.47 -9.96
CA GLN A 58 -9.37 -12.09 -9.13
C GLN A 58 -8.96 -11.01 -8.11
N LEU A 59 -9.82 -10.03 -7.86
CA LEU A 59 -9.54 -8.97 -6.90
C LEU A 59 -9.50 -9.49 -5.48
N TRP A 60 -8.46 -9.12 -4.72
CA TRP A 60 -8.37 -9.40 -3.30
C TRP A 60 -9.54 -8.79 -2.51
N SER A 61 -9.97 -7.58 -2.88
CA SER A 61 -11.12 -6.87 -2.27
C SER A 61 -12.47 -7.57 -2.45
N GLY A 62 -12.60 -8.44 -3.46
CA GLY A 62 -13.79 -9.25 -3.73
C GLY A 62 -13.82 -10.56 -2.96
N THR A 63 -12.69 -10.97 -2.36
CA THR A 63 -12.59 -12.21 -1.56
C THR A 63 -13.00 -11.99 -0.10
N ARG A 64 -14.02 -11.15 0.15
CA ARG A 64 -14.58 -10.89 1.48
C ARG A 64 -15.09 -12.19 2.08
N ARG A 65 -14.27 -12.85 2.89
CA ARG A 65 -14.65 -14.06 3.61
C ARG A 65 -15.03 -13.69 5.04
N PRO A 66 -16.34 -13.66 5.38
CA PRO A 66 -16.73 -13.56 6.77
C PRO A 66 -16.12 -14.75 7.53
N ASN A 67 -15.58 -14.48 8.73
CA ASN A 67 -15.00 -15.46 9.65
C ASN A 67 -13.67 -16.09 9.22
N MET A 68 -12.84 -15.38 8.44
CA MET A 68 -11.48 -15.86 8.15
C MET A 68 -10.62 -15.73 9.42
N ILE A 69 -10.18 -16.87 9.98
CA ILE A 69 -9.40 -16.95 11.23
C ILE A 69 -8.08 -16.17 11.11
N ASN A 70 -7.45 -16.22 9.93
CA ASN A 70 -6.20 -15.51 9.65
C ASN A 70 -6.43 -14.45 8.56
N PRO A 71 -5.83 -13.25 8.70
CA PRO A 71 -5.90 -12.23 7.67
C PRO A 71 -5.19 -12.71 6.39
N PRO A 72 -5.73 -12.39 5.21
CA PRO A 72 -5.07 -12.69 3.95
C PRO A 72 -3.72 -11.94 3.85
N GLN A 73 -2.76 -12.53 3.13
CA GLN A 73 -1.43 -11.98 2.90
C GLN A 73 -1.25 -11.68 1.40
N PRO A 74 -1.97 -10.67 0.84
CA PRO A 74 -1.78 -10.26 -0.54
C PRO A 74 -0.33 -9.80 -0.76
N SER A 75 0.22 -10.07 -1.94
CA SER A 75 1.55 -9.63 -2.33
C SER A 75 1.47 -8.94 -3.68
N PHE A 76 2.01 -7.73 -3.75
CA PHE A 76 2.28 -7.05 -5.01
C PHE A 76 3.70 -7.32 -5.51
N TRP A 77 4.47 -8.21 -4.85
CA TRP A 77 5.86 -8.52 -5.21
C TRP A 77 5.97 -9.01 -6.65
N VAL A 78 5.11 -9.96 -7.06
CA VAL A 78 5.06 -10.50 -8.43
C VAL A 78 4.89 -9.41 -9.49
N PHE A 79 4.20 -8.31 -9.15
CA PHE A 79 4.02 -7.18 -10.03
C PHE A 79 5.28 -6.31 -10.11
N ILE A 80 5.91 -6.00 -8.97
CA ILE A 80 7.05 -5.08 -8.93
C ILE A 80 8.38 -5.76 -9.29
N GLU A 81 8.56 -7.02 -8.94
CA GLU A 81 9.82 -7.77 -9.05
C GLU A 81 10.48 -7.68 -10.44
N PRO A 82 9.75 -7.77 -11.56
CA PRO A 82 10.35 -7.61 -12.89
C PRO A 82 10.95 -6.22 -13.14
N MET A 83 10.46 -5.20 -12.43
CA MET A 83 10.90 -3.81 -12.55
C MET A 83 11.96 -3.41 -11.51
N VAL A 84 12.19 -4.24 -10.48
CA VAL A 84 13.19 -3.97 -9.44
C VAL A 84 14.60 -4.32 -9.94
N SER A 85 15.56 -3.42 -9.71
CA SER A 85 16.97 -3.65 -10.04
C SER A 85 17.60 -4.77 -9.23
N ASP A 86 18.64 -5.41 -9.77
CA ASP A 86 19.34 -6.51 -9.11
C ASP A 86 20.00 -6.08 -7.80
N GLU A 87 20.43 -4.82 -7.69
CA GLU A 87 20.95 -4.26 -6.44
C GLU A 87 19.90 -4.31 -5.33
N ILE A 88 18.68 -3.85 -5.60
CA ILE A 88 17.60 -3.83 -4.62
C ILE A 88 17.13 -5.26 -4.31
N LYS A 89 17.05 -6.13 -5.32
CA LYS A 89 16.75 -7.56 -5.11
C LYS A 89 17.77 -8.21 -4.17
N THR A 90 19.06 -7.95 -4.39
CA THR A 90 20.13 -8.47 -3.53
C THR A 90 20.00 -7.96 -2.09
N GLN A 91 19.69 -6.68 -1.90
CA GLN A 91 19.43 -6.12 -0.56
C GLN A 91 18.24 -6.79 0.14
N LEU A 92 17.17 -7.10 -0.61
CA LEU A 92 16.00 -7.80 -0.07
C LEU A 92 16.29 -9.27 0.24
N MET A 93 17.07 -9.96 -0.60
CA MET A 93 17.48 -11.35 -0.38
C MET A 93 18.40 -11.51 0.83
N ALA A 94 19.18 -10.49 1.16
CA ALA A 94 20.01 -10.47 2.36
C ALA A 94 19.19 -10.39 3.67
N LEU A 95 17.88 -10.13 3.61
CA LEU A 95 17.01 -10.14 4.79
C LEU A 95 16.78 -11.57 5.27
N ARG A 96 16.99 -11.78 6.58
CA ARG A 96 16.93 -13.09 7.25
C ARG A 96 15.59 -13.83 7.05
N ASP A 97 14.50 -13.08 6.91
CA ASP A 97 13.13 -13.58 6.81
C ASP A 97 12.54 -13.40 5.38
N SER A 98 13.38 -13.31 4.34
CA SER A 98 12.98 -13.00 2.95
C SER A 98 12.04 -14.03 2.30
N GLU A 99 11.61 -15.06 3.03
CA GLU A 99 10.58 -16.00 2.58
C GLU A 99 9.18 -15.37 2.53
N SER A 100 8.89 -14.36 3.34
CA SER A 100 7.60 -13.66 3.29
C SER A 100 7.58 -12.63 2.16
N ASP A 101 6.74 -12.88 1.14
CA ASP A 101 6.48 -11.93 0.07
C ASP A 101 5.91 -10.59 0.58
N VAL A 102 5.19 -10.60 1.71
CA VAL A 102 4.72 -9.39 2.38
C VAL A 102 5.90 -8.59 2.91
N MET A 103 6.88 -9.27 3.51
CA MET A 103 8.11 -8.60 3.95
C MET A 103 8.84 -7.98 2.76
N LYS A 104 8.99 -8.70 1.64
CA LYS A 104 9.61 -8.14 0.42
C LYS A 104 8.90 -6.88 -0.04
N CYS A 105 7.56 -6.90 -0.12
CA CYS A 105 6.75 -5.74 -0.50
C CYS A 105 7.00 -4.52 0.40
N ARG A 106 6.94 -4.73 1.72
CA ARG A 106 7.03 -3.65 2.72
C ARG A 106 8.45 -3.13 2.90
N SER A 107 9.45 -4.01 2.81
CA SER A 107 10.87 -3.65 2.83
C SER A 107 11.27 -2.93 1.55
N TRP A 108 10.81 -3.38 0.38
CA TRP A 108 11.04 -2.72 -0.90
C TRP A 108 10.55 -1.27 -0.87
N LEU A 109 9.32 -1.04 -0.40
CA LEU A 109 8.75 0.30 -0.34
C LEU A 109 9.61 1.25 0.52
N ARG A 110 10.09 0.75 1.67
CA ARG A 110 10.98 1.50 2.58
C ARG A 110 12.35 1.77 1.95
N ILE A 111 12.93 0.80 1.25
CA ILE A 111 14.19 0.98 0.51
C ILE A 111 14.02 2.05 -0.58
N MET A 112 12.94 1.99 -1.35
CA MET A 112 12.64 2.94 -2.42
C MET A 112 12.42 4.36 -1.88
N LEU A 113 11.80 4.50 -0.71
CA LEU A 113 11.65 5.78 -0.02
C LEU A 113 13.00 6.31 0.48
N ASN A 114 13.80 5.48 1.16
CA ASN A 114 15.12 5.86 1.68
C ASN A 114 16.08 6.30 0.57
N LYS A 115 16.05 5.64 -0.59
CA LYS A 115 16.88 5.95 -1.76
C LYS A 115 16.25 7.03 -2.68
N SER A 116 15.07 7.56 -2.34
CA SER A 116 14.32 8.50 -3.17
C SER A 116 14.01 8.00 -4.60
N LEU A 117 13.88 6.69 -4.77
CA LEU A 117 13.62 6.03 -6.07
C LEU A 117 12.13 5.75 -6.32
N LEU A 118 11.27 5.86 -5.29
CA LEU A 118 9.85 5.57 -5.45
C LEU A 118 9.17 6.52 -6.46
N LEU A 119 9.60 7.77 -6.50
CA LEU A 119 9.05 8.78 -7.42
C LEU A 119 9.28 8.36 -8.88
N SER A 120 10.54 8.10 -9.25
CA SER A 120 10.89 7.70 -10.62
C SER A 120 10.25 6.37 -10.99
N PHE A 121 10.14 5.43 -10.06
CA PHE A 121 9.43 4.17 -10.27
C PHE A 121 7.95 4.39 -10.65
N LEU A 122 7.24 5.29 -9.97
CA LEU A 122 5.84 5.59 -10.28
C LEU A 122 5.67 6.36 -11.59
N GLU A 123 6.59 7.28 -11.91
CA GLU A 123 6.64 7.97 -13.20
C GLU A 123 6.86 7.00 -14.37
N ASP A 124 7.74 6.01 -14.19
CA ASP A 124 7.96 4.94 -15.16
C ASP A 124 6.72 4.05 -15.30
N LEU A 125 6.12 3.68 -14.17
CA LEU A 125 4.92 2.83 -14.13
C LEU A 125 3.73 3.43 -14.90
N GLN A 126 3.56 4.75 -14.86
CA GLN A 126 2.52 5.47 -15.59
C GLN A 126 2.63 5.28 -17.12
N ARG A 127 3.83 4.99 -17.64
CA ARG A 127 4.08 4.71 -19.06
C ARG A 127 3.72 3.28 -19.47
N HIS A 128 3.36 2.41 -18.52
CA HIS A 128 3.04 1.00 -18.74
C HIS A 128 1.61 0.62 -18.30
N PRO A 129 0.54 1.25 -18.85
CA PRO A 129 -0.83 1.00 -18.43
C PRO A 129 -1.30 -0.45 -18.66
N GLY A 130 -0.72 -1.15 -19.63
CA GLY A 130 -0.98 -2.57 -19.89
C GLY A 130 -0.58 -3.46 -18.71
N LEU A 131 0.60 -3.25 -18.13
CA LEU A 131 1.10 -3.97 -16.96
C LEU A 131 0.18 -3.74 -15.75
N LEU A 132 -0.19 -2.48 -15.51
CA LEU A 132 -1.13 -2.11 -14.46
C LEU A 132 -2.49 -2.79 -14.64
N SER A 133 -3.03 -2.83 -15.86
CA SER A 133 -4.32 -3.48 -16.13
C SER A 133 -4.29 -4.99 -15.87
N PHE A 134 -3.13 -5.64 -16.04
CA PHE A 134 -2.95 -7.06 -15.78
C PHE A 134 -3.01 -7.36 -14.27
N HIS A 135 -2.32 -6.57 -13.44
CA HIS A 135 -2.22 -6.79 -12.00
C HIS A 135 -3.29 -6.08 -11.15
N TYR A 136 -3.95 -5.05 -11.67
CA TYR A 136 -4.90 -4.22 -10.92
C TYR A 136 -6.27 -4.10 -11.59
N GLY A 137 -7.32 -4.01 -10.76
CA GLY A 137 -8.68 -3.68 -11.18
C GLY A 137 -8.87 -2.19 -11.48
N GLY A 138 -10.00 -1.84 -12.07
CA GLY A 138 -10.27 -0.49 -12.58
C GLY A 138 -10.35 0.60 -11.50
N GLU A 139 -10.53 0.23 -10.24
CA GLU A 139 -10.66 1.17 -9.12
C GLU A 139 -9.33 1.36 -8.36
N SER A 140 -8.21 0.88 -8.90
CA SER A 140 -6.88 1.11 -8.32
C SER A 140 -6.41 2.55 -8.51
N VAL A 141 -5.75 3.12 -7.49
CA VAL A 141 -5.07 4.42 -7.59
C VAL A 141 -3.97 4.38 -8.66
N LEU A 142 -3.27 3.25 -8.80
CA LEU A 142 -2.17 3.12 -9.76
C LEU A 142 -2.65 3.10 -11.22
N ARG A 143 -3.91 2.75 -11.48
CA ARG A 143 -4.52 2.77 -12.82
C ARG A 143 -5.15 4.09 -13.20
N ASP A 144 -5.42 4.94 -12.22
CA ASP A 144 -6.02 6.25 -12.41
C ASP A 144 -4.90 7.28 -12.61
N ALA A 145 -4.69 7.70 -13.86
CA ALA A 145 -3.58 8.59 -14.22
C ALA A 145 -3.62 9.93 -13.46
N GLU A 146 -4.81 10.49 -13.21
CA GLU A 146 -4.95 11.74 -12.47
C GLU A 146 -4.53 11.56 -11.00
N ARG A 147 -4.95 10.46 -10.37
CA ARG A 147 -4.59 10.20 -8.97
C ARG A 147 -3.15 9.78 -8.81
N LEU A 148 -2.64 8.97 -9.74
CA LEU A 148 -1.23 8.59 -9.72
C LEU A 148 -0.35 9.84 -9.85
N GLU A 149 -0.73 10.79 -10.73
CA GLU A 149 -0.06 12.08 -10.82
C GLU A 149 -0.13 12.85 -9.50
N ILE A 150 -1.28 12.90 -8.82
CA ILE A 150 -1.38 13.51 -7.49
C ILE A 150 -0.41 12.86 -6.49
N VAL A 151 -0.35 11.52 -6.46
CA VAL A 151 0.58 10.77 -5.59
C VAL A 151 2.03 11.12 -5.91
N ILE A 152 2.39 11.17 -7.20
CA ILE A 152 3.73 11.56 -7.68
C ILE A 152 4.07 12.97 -7.21
N GLN A 153 3.19 13.95 -7.38
CA GLN A 153 3.41 15.33 -6.96
C GLN A 153 3.58 15.46 -5.44
N LEU A 154 2.79 14.71 -4.66
CA LEU A 154 2.92 14.68 -3.20
C LEU A 154 4.28 14.08 -2.77
N LEU A 155 4.71 12.99 -3.40
CA LEU A 155 6.02 12.38 -3.13
C LEU A 155 7.19 13.26 -3.58
N ARG A 156 7.03 14.03 -4.67
CA ARG A 156 8.04 15.00 -5.11
C ARG A 156 8.29 16.06 -4.04
N GLY A 157 7.27 16.42 -3.25
CA GLY A 157 7.41 17.28 -2.08
C GLY A 157 8.32 16.72 -0.98
N LEU A 158 8.63 15.42 -0.98
CA LEU A 158 9.55 14.78 -0.05
C LEU A 158 10.97 14.61 -0.61
N SER A 159 11.23 14.99 -1.87
CA SER A 159 12.53 14.76 -2.54
C SER A 159 13.73 15.39 -1.83
N THR A 160 13.52 16.44 -1.04
CA THR A 160 14.56 17.12 -0.26
C THR A 160 14.78 16.52 1.12
N ILE A 161 13.99 15.52 1.53
CA ILE A 161 14.01 14.92 2.86
C ILE A 161 14.68 13.54 2.75
N GLN A 162 15.78 13.35 3.49
CA GLN A 162 16.37 12.02 3.65
C GLN A 162 15.56 11.19 4.64
N LEU A 163 14.95 10.11 4.16
CA LEU A 163 14.17 9.18 4.96
C LEU A 163 15.06 8.04 5.44
N GLY A 164 14.89 7.65 6.71
CA GLY A 164 15.71 6.63 7.38
C GLY A 164 14.85 5.49 7.94
N TYR A 165 14.02 4.88 7.11
CA TYR A 165 13.16 3.76 7.49
C TYR A 165 13.94 2.48 7.71
N ASP A 166 13.59 1.76 8.78
CA ASP A 166 14.11 0.42 9.01
C ASP A 166 13.30 -0.59 8.19
N TYR A 167 13.97 -1.28 7.27
CA TYR A 167 13.40 -2.27 6.37
C TYR A 167 13.71 -3.72 6.78
N THR A 168 14.32 -3.92 7.96
CA THR A 168 14.77 -5.22 8.47
C THR A 168 13.94 -5.75 9.65
N ILE A 169 12.96 -4.97 10.13
CA ILE A 169 12.16 -5.35 11.30
C ILE A 169 11.18 -6.48 10.98
N SER A 170 11.05 -7.42 11.91
CA SER A 170 10.18 -8.60 11.77
C SER A 170 8.69 -8.27 11.68
N SER A 171 8.27 -7.08 12.14
CA SER A 171 6.87 -6.62 12.01
C SER A 171 6.45 -6.35 10.55
N LEU A 172 7.39 -6.38 9.59
CA LEU A 172 7.10 -6.31 8.15
C LEU A 172 6.62 -7.62 7.55
N THR A 173 6.70 -8.74 8.28
CA THR A 173 6.32 -10.07 7.77
C THR A 173 4.82 -10.26 7.54
N THR A 174 3.98 -9.41 8.15
CA THR A 174 2.52 -9.42 8.01
C THR A 174 1.98 -8.02 7.75
N TRP A 175 0.81 -7.92 7.10
CA TRP A 175 0.11 -6.65 6.97
C TRP A 175 -0.52 -6.18 8.28
N ASP A 176 -0.58 -4.86 8.46
CA ASP A 176 -1.39 -4.24 9.51
C ASP A 176 -2.88 -4.41 9.18
N SER A 177 -3.69 -4.77 10.18
CA SER A 177 -5.15 -4.92 10.06
C SER A 177 -5.82 -3.69 9.44
N SER A 178 -5.37 -2.48 9.82
CA SER A 178 -5.91 -1.22 9.30
C SER A 178 -5.62 -1.04 7.80
N VAL A 179 -4.45 -1.49 7.34
CA VAL A 179 -4.06 -1.46 5.92
C VAL A 179 -4.97 -2.39 5.11
N LEU A 180 -5.15 -3.63 5.57
CA LEU A 180 -6.01 -4.61 4.89
C LEU A 180 -7.49 -4.20 4.87
N GLN A 181 -7.99 -3.65 5.98
CA GLN A 181 -9.37 -3.15 6.08
C GLN A 181 -9.60 -1.98 5.13
N LYS A 182 -8.66 -1.04 5.07
CA LYS A 182 -8.78 0.13 4.23
C LYS A 182 -8.60 -0.17 2.74
N ALA A 183 -7.78 -1.16 2.40
CA ALA A 183 -7.71 -1.71 1.03
C ALA A 183 -8.98 -2.52 0.65
N GLY A 184 -9.88 -2.76 1.61
CA GLY A 184 -11.12 -3.51 1.40
C GLY A 184 -10.92 -5.02 1.29
N ILE A 185 -9.75 -5.53 1.69
CA ILE A 185 -9.33 -6.93 1.55
C ILE A 185 -9.80 -7.77 2.75
N TRP A 186 -9.81 -7.20 3.95
CA TRP A 186 -10.16 -7.90 5.18
C TRP A 186 -11.15 -7.09 6.04
N GLN A 187 -11.95 -7.76 6.84
CA GLN A 187 -12.77 -7.14 7.88
C GLN A 187 -12.72 -8.03 9.12
N ASP A 188 -12.45 -7.43 10.28
CA ASP A 188 -12.54 -8.17 11.52
C ASP A 188 -14.03 -8.45 11.82
N SER A 189 -14.33 -9.71 12.11
CA SER A 189 -15.63 -10.16 12.62
C SER A 189 -16.11 -9.42 13.87
N SER A 190 -15.22 -8.71 14.59
CA SER A 190 -15.54 -7.90 15.76
C SER A 190 -16.12 -6.51 15.44
N SER A 191 -16.12 -6.06 14.17
CA SER A 191 -16.65 -4.74 13.81
C SER A 191 -18.19 -4.77 13.64
N PRO A 192 -18.97 -4.09 14.50
CA PRO A 192 -20.42 -4.16 14.47
C PRO A 192 -20.99 -3.16 13.46
N ASN A 193 -21.05 -3.53 12.17
CA ASN A 193 -22.04 -3.08 11.17
C ASN A 193 -21.52 -3.45 9.77
N THR A 194 -22.20 -4.26 8.96
CA THR A 194 -23.48 -3.90 8.35
C THR A 194 -24.16 -5.18 7.87
N ARG A 195 -25.12 -5.70 8.64
CA ARG A 195 -26.11 -6.65 8.10
C ARG A 195 -27.04 -5.85 7.19
N ARG A 196 -26.69 -5.71 5.90
CA ARG A 196 -27.63 -5.18 4.90
C ARG A 196 -28.67 -6.26 4.61
N GLY A 197 -29.93 -5.86 4.79
CA GLY A 197 -31.09 -6.72 4.96
C GLY A 197 -31.39 -7.65 3.78
N GLY A 198 -31.64 -8.91 4.11
CA GLY A 198 -32.46 -9.82 3.33
C GLY A 198 -33.67 -10.22 4.18
N ARG A 199 -34.60 -9.30 4.41
CA ARG A 199 -35.92 -9.66 4.96
C ARG A 199 -36.62 -10.49 3.89
N ARG A 200 -36.68 -11.82 4.08
CA ARG A 200 -37.61 -12.71 3.37
C ARG A 200 -39.02 -12.25 3.70
N GLY A 201 -39.68 -11.61 2.75
CA GLY A 201 -41.14 -11.49 2.75
C GLY A 201 -41.73 -12.84 2.36
N THR A 202 -41.99 -13.68 3.35
CA THR A 202 -42.96 -14.77 3.22
C THR A 202 -44.35 -14.16 3.37
N THR A 203 -45.11 -14.10 2.29
CA THR A 203 -46.57 -14.04 2.38
C THR A 203 -47.13 -15.31 1.75
N ARG A 204 -47.69 -16.11 2.65
CA ARG A 204 -48.55 -17.28 2.42
C ARG A 204 -49.76 -16.91 1.56
N SER A 205 -50.25 -17.95 0.89
CA SER A 205 -51.56 -18.12 0.27
C SER A 205 -52.74 -17.59 1.07
#